data_AF-A0A382HCC3-F1
#
_entry.id   AF-A0A382HCC3-F1
#
_cell.length_a   1.000
_cell.length_b   1.000
_cell.length_c   1.000
_cell.angle_alpha   90.00
_cell.angle_beta   90.00
_cell.angle_gamma   90.00
#
_symmetry.space_group_name_H-M   'P 1'
#
loop_
_entity.id
_entity.type
_entity.pdbx_description
1 polymer ?
#
loop_
_entity_poly.entity_id
_entity_poly.type
_entity_poly.pdbx_seq_one_letter_code
_entity_poly.pdbx_strand_id
1 'polypeptide(L)'
;MGTGHVMRCLTLANELKQQNHEIVFICRELTGNLILLIKYPVLVLPKNDNFQSDGLYLNWLGATQEQDAEQTIKAIPKNTDLLIVDSYALDEIWHKQLRPYTKKIMVIDDLADRQFDCDVLLNQNLGTQIEDYKDKVPNDCELLLSCDYALLRPEFSNLREKALIKRKNTKEIKNILISMGGSDITNKTYDILQDIS
;
A
#
# COMPACT_ATOMS: atom_id res chain seq x y z
N MET A 1 10.71 3.56 2.61
CA MET A 1 9.35 3.61 2.03
C MET A 1 8.71 4.97 2.28
N GLY A 2 7.89 5.45 1.34
CA GLY A 2 7.08 6.65 1.51
C GLY A 2 5.79 6.37 2.29
N THR A 3 5.01 7.41 2.58
CA THR A 3 3.75 7.32 3.34
C THR A 3 2.59 6.64 2.60
N GLY A 4 2.74 6.41 1.29
CA GLY A 4 1.68 5.97 0.38
C GLY A 4 0.99 4.67 0.80
N HIS A 5 1.78 3.64 1.15
CA HIS A 5 1.27 2.33 1.59
C HIS A 5 0.31 2.46 2.78
N VAL A 6 0.76 3.15 3.83
CA VAL A 6 -0.05 3.34 5.04
C VAL A 6 -1.34 4.10 4.72
N MET A 7 -1.27 5.15 3.90
CA MET A 7 -2.44 5.94 3.56
C MET A 7 -3.47 5.15 2.72
N ARG A 8 -3.03 4.35 1.74
CA ARG A 8 -3.96 3.54 0.92
C ARG A 8 -4.56 2.38 1.72
N CYS A 9 -3.76 1.71 2.56
CA CYS A 9 -4.26 0.70 3.50
C CYS A 9 -5.25 1.29 4.49
N LEU A 10 -5.03 2.50 5.01
CA LEU A 10 -6.00 3.17 5.89
C LEU A 10 -7.31 3.51 5.15
N THR A 11 -7.25 3.94 3.89
CA THR A 11 -8.44 4.15 3.07
C THR A 11 -9.27 2.87 2.96
N LEU A 12 -8.62 1.75 2.59
CA LEU A 12 -9.29 0.46 2.46
C LEU A 12 -9.84 -0.05 3.81
N ALA A 13 -9.04 0.04 4.88
CA ALA A 13 -9.45 -0.32 6.23
C ALA A 13 -10.68 0.46 6.71
N ASN A 14 -10.75 1.76 6.42
CA ASN A 14 -11.91 2.59 6.77
C ASN A 14 -13.18 2.16 6.03
N GLU A 15 -13.06 1.75 4.77
CA GLU A 15 -14.19 1.24 3.99
C GLU A 15 -14.66 -0.12 4.53
N LEU A 16 -13.73 -1.06 4.76
CA LEU A 16 -14.04 -2.35 5.38
C LEU A 16 -14.65 -2.20 6.78
N LYS A 17 -14.17 -1.24 7.56
CA LYS A 17 -14.73 -0.97 8.90
C LYS A 17 -16.18 -0.49 8.84
N GLN A 18 -16.54 0.35 7.86
CA GLN A 18 -17.92 0.78 7.64
C GLN A 18 -18.85 -0.39 7.26
N GLN A 19 -18.30 -1.44 6.65
CA GLN A 19 -18.98 -2.68 6.34
C GLN A 19 -18.97 -3.69 7.51
N ASN A 20 -18.63 -3.23 8.73
CA ASN A 20 -18.60 -4.01 9.97
C ASN A 20 -17.52 -5.11 10.04
N HIS A 21 -16.43 -4.99 9.28
CA HIS A 21 -15.28 -5.88 9.44
C HIS A 21 -14.42 -5.50 10.65
N GLU A 22 -13.78 -6.52 11.24
CA GLU A 22 -12.71 -6.34 12.22
C GLU A 22 -11.39 -6.11 11.50
N ILE A 23 -10.64 -5.10 11.94
CA ILE A 23 -9.42 -4.65 11.28
C ILE A 23 -8.28 -4.72 12.28
N VAL A 24 -7.18 -5.35 11.87
CA VAL A 24 -5.91 -5.38 12.59
C VAL A 24 -4.79 -5.13 11.59
N PHE A 25 -3.86 -4.26 11.94
CA PHE A 25 -2.65 -4.02 11.17
C PHE A 25 -1.49 -4.83 11.75
N ILE A 26 -0.61 -5.31 10.88
CA ILE A 26 0.68 -5.88 11.27
C ILE A 26 1.75 -4.98 10.68
N CYS A 27 2.61 -4.42 11.52
CA CYS A 27 3.63 -3.44 11.10
C CYS A 27 4.94 -3.72 11.81
N ARG A 28 6.07 -3.57 11.12
CA ARG A 28 7.39 -3.62 11.75
C ARG A 28 7.76 -2.27 12.34
N GLU A 29 8.40 -2.27 13.50
CA GLU A 29 8.86 -1.07 14.21
C GLU A 29 10.10 -0.42 13.56
N LEU A 30 10.01 -0.06 12.29
CA LEU A 30 11.11 0.60 11.57
C LEU A 30 11.26 2.06 11.98
N THR A 31 12.47 2.63 11.86
CA THR A 31 12.67 4.06 12.12
C THR A 31 11.84 4.90 11.15
N GLY A 32 11.07 5.86 11.66
CA GLY A 32 10.21 6.72 10.84
C GLY A 32 8.90 6.05 10.39
N ASN A 33 8.53 4.91 11.00
CA ASN A 33 7.23 4.27 10.75
C ASN A 33 6.06 5.21 11.09
N LEU A 34 4.88 4.89 10.55
CA LEU A 34 3.64 5.64 10.76
C LEU A 34 2.64 4.88 11.63
N ILE A 35 3.10 3.97 12.49
CA ILE A 35 2.22 3.16 13.36
C ILE A 35 1.29 4.04 14.17
N LEU A 36 1.78 5.18 14.68
CA LEU A 36 0.99 6.14 15.46
C LEU A 36 -0.17 6.81 14.68
N LEU A 37 -0.16 6.77 13.34
CA LEU A 37 -1.27 7.28 12.53
C LEU A 37 -2.40 6.24 12.38
N ILE A 38 -2.14 4.97 12.66
CA ILE A 38 -3.09 3.88 12.50
C ILE A 38 -4.06 3.89 13.68
N LYS A 39 -5.34 4.13 13.40
CA LYS A 39 -6.42 4.19 14.40
C LYS A 39 -7.05 2.82 14.71
N TYR A 40 -6.41 1.76 14.26
CA TYR A 40 -6.82 0.37 14.42
C TYR A 40 -5.83 -0.35 15.33
N PRO A 41 -6.20 -1.50 15.93
CA PRO A 41 -5.23 -2.36 16.60
C PRO A 41 -4.03 -2.66 15.69
N VAL A 42 -2.82 -2.48 16.22
CA VAL A 42 -1.57 -2.76 15.52
C VAL A 42 -0.78 -3.82 16.28
N LEU A 43 -0.43 -4.90 15.59
CA LEU A 43 0.50 -5.91 16.05
C LEU A 43 1.88 -5.55 15.52
N VAL A 44 2.81 -5.28 16.44
CA VAL A 44 4.12 -4.75 16.09
C VAL A 44 5.12 -5.89 15.98
N LEU A 45 5.74 -6.03 14.80
CA LEU A 45 6.86 -6.94 14.58
C LEU A 45 8.17 -6.28 15.03
N PRO A 46 9.08 -7.04 15.67
CA PRO A 46 10.30 -6.48 16.22
C PRO A 46 11.22 -5.95 15.12
N LYS A 47 11.88 -4.82 15.38
CA LYS A 47 12.94 -4.32 14.50
C LYS A 47 14.19 -5.19 14.61
N ASN A 48 14.95 -5.31 13.52
CA ASN A 48 16.32 -5.78 13.54
C ASN A 48 17.25 -4.66 13.06
N ASP A 49 17.91 -3.96 13.99
CA ASP A 49 18.81 -2.84 13.69
C ASP A 49 20.04 -3.24 12.86
N ASN A 50 20.40 -4.53 12.88
CA ASN A 50 21.57 -5.05 12.18
C ASN A 50 21.21 -5.70 10.83
N PHE A 51 19.94 -5.65 10.42
CA PHE A 51 19.54 -6.22 9.14
C PHE A 51 20.07 -5.37 7.99
N GLN A 52 20.80 -6.02 7.08
CA GLN A 52 21.28 -5.43 5.84
C GLN A 52 21.10 -6.45 4.72
N SER A 53 20.68 -5.95 3.56
CA SER A 53 20.53 -6.71 2.33
C SER A 53 21.03 -5.87 1.15
N ASP A 54 21.47 -6.52 0.08
CA ASP A 54 21.76 -5.81 -1.17
C ASP A 54 20.45 -5.39 -1.88
N GLY A 55 19.31 -5.98 -1.51
CA GLY A 55 17.99 -5.66 -2.06
C GLY A 55 17.36 -4.43 -1.39
N LEU A 56 17.06 -3.41 -2.19
CA LEU A 56 16.38 -2.18 -1.73
C LEU A 56 15.09 -2.49 -0.94
N TYR A 57 14.24 -3.38 -1.47
CA TYR A 57 12.95 -3.70 -0.84
C TYR A 57 13.12 -4.49 0.45
N LEU A 58 14.08 -5.42 0.53
CA LEU A 58 14.39 -6.13 1.78
C LEU A 58 14.94 -5.18 2.85
N ASN A 59 15.76 -4.20 2.48
CA ASN A 59 16.18 -3.15 3.41
C ASN A 59 15.01 -2.32 3.93
N TRP A 60 14.00 -2.04 3.09
CA TRP A 60 12.78 -1.39 3.53
C TRP A 60 11.89 -2.28 4.39
N LEU A 61 11.92 -3.60 4.18
CA LEU A 61 11.24 -4.57 5.04
C LEU A 61 11.93 -4.69 6.41
N GLY A 62 13.26 -4.56 6.45
CA GLY A 62 14.08 -4.71 7.66
C GLY A 62 14.20 -6.15 8.17
N ALA A 63 13.96 -7.13 7.30
CA ALA A 63 14.03 -8.56 7.56
C ALA A 63 14.12 -9.34 6.24
N THR A 64 14.47 -10.63 6.29
CA THR A 64 14.20 -11.53 5.15
C THR A 64 12.71 -11.84 5.06
N GLN A 65 12.26 -12.36 3.92
CA GLN A 65 10.87 -12.80 3.76
C GLN A 65 10.54 -13.91 4.76
N GLU A 66 11.45 -14.85 5.00
CA GLU A 66 11.24 -15.96 5.95
C GLU A 66 11.11 -15.44 7.38
N GLN A 67 11.99 -14.52 7.80
CA GLN A 67 11.92 -13.93 9.13
C GLN A 67 10.63 -13.13 9.34
N ASP A 68 10.21 -12.36 8.33
CA ASP A 68 8.96 -11.62 8.37
C ASP A 68 7.76 -12.57 8.42
N ALA A 69 7.75 -13.61 7.60
CA ALA A 69 6.69 -14.62 7.57
C ALA A 69 6.55 -15.31 8.93
N GLU A 70 7.63 -15.81 9.52
CA GLU A 70 7.61 -16.45 10.83
C GLU A 70 7.03 -15.55 11.93
N GLN A 71 7.40 -14.26 11.91
CA GLN A 71 6.92 -13.29 12.89
C GLN A 71 5.45 -12.93 12.66
N THR A 72 5.06 -12.74 11.40
CA THR A 72 3.67 -12.49 11.01
C THR A 72 2.78 -13.68 11.38
N ILE A 73 3.19 -14.91 11.12
CA ILE A 73 2.47 -16.14 11.51
C ILE A 73 2.26 -16.22 13.02
N LYS A 74 3.24 -15.79 13.83
CA LYS A 74 3.10 -15.76 15.30
C LYS A 74 2.15 -14.67 15.78
N ALA A 75 2.04 -13.57 15.04
CA ALA A 75 1.24 -12.42 15.41
C ALA A 75 -0.22 -12.52 14.92
N ILE A 76 -0.44 -13.07 13.73
CA ILE A 76 -1.73 -13.05 13.04
C ILE A 76 -2.84 -13.66 13.91
N PRO A 77 -4.02 -13.01 14.02
CA PRO A 77 -5.14 -13.57 14.76
C PRO A 77 -5.55 -14.95 14.24
N LYS A 78 -5.98 -15.84 15.16
CA LYS A 78 -6.57 -17.11 14.75
C LYS A 78 -7.84 -16.84 13.96
N ASN A 79 -8.02 -17.54 12.83
CA ASN A 79 -9.15 -17.42 11.92
C ASN A 79 -9.22 -16.11 11.10
N THR A 80 -8.08 -15.54 10.71
CA THR A 80 -8.09 -14.44 9.74
C THR A 80 -8.79 -14.83 8.44
N ASP A 81 -9.84 -14.10 8.08
CA ASP A 81 -10.60 -14.33 6.85
C ASP A 81 -9.88 -13.77 5.62
N LEU A 82 -9.20 -12.63 5.77
CA LEU A 82 -8.51 -11.93 4.70
C LEU A 82 -7.23 -11.31 5.22
N LEU A 83 -6.10 -11.64 4.58
CA LEU A 83 -4.81 -11.01 4.78
C LEU A 83 -4.53 -10.07 3.61
N ILE A 84 -4.40 -8.77 3.88
CA ILE A 84 -4.08 -7.76 2.86
C ILE A 84 -2.59 -7.42 2.96
N VAL A 85 -1.85 -7.61 1.88
CA VAL A 85 -0.41 -7.41 1.80
C VAL A 85 -0.11 -6.19 0.94
N ASP A 86 0.59 -5.21 1.50
CA ASP A 86 1.04 -4.02 0.78
C ASP A 86 2.52 -3.77 1.08
N SER A 87 3.38 -4.48 0.35
CA SER A 87 4.83 -4.42 0.50
C SER A 87 5.54 -4.73 -0.81
N TYR A 88 6.56 -3.94 -1.13
CA TYR A 88 7.45 -4.21 -2.27
C TYR A 88 8.34 -5.44 -2.08
N ALA A 89 8.52 -5.89 -0.83
CA ALA A 89 9.49 -6.92 -0.48
C ALA A 89 8.90 -8.33 -0.40
N LEU A 90 7.58 -8.46 -0.39
CA LEU A 90 6.88 -9.71 -0.14
C LEU A 90 6.32 -10.26 -1.45
N ASP A 91 6.81 -11.43 -1.83
CA ASP A 91 6.45 -12.13 -3.07
C ASP A 91 5.79 -13.50 -2.78
N GLU A 92 5.56 -14.29 -3.82
CA GLU A 92 4.97 -15.63 -3.72
C GLU A 92 5.58 -16.53 -2.63
N ILE A 93 6.87 -16.39 -2.30
CA ILE A 93 7.55 -17.20 -1.28
C ILE A 93 6.99 -16.87 0.11
N TRP A 94 6.79 -15.58 0.40
CA TRP A 94 6.17 -15.14 1.65
C TRP A 94 4.69 -15.52 1.68
N HIS A 95 3.97 -15.30 0.59
CA HIS A 95 2.53 -15.59 0.52
C HIS A 95 2.22 -17.07 0.77
N LYS A 96 2.99 -17.98 0.17
CA LYS A 96 2.84 -19.43 0.36
C LYS A 96 3.01 -19.86 1.82
N GLN A 97 3.88 -19.18 2.58
CA GLN A 97 4.06 -19.45 4.01
C GLN A 97 2.86 -19.00 4.85
N LEU A 98 2.18 -17.93 4.46
CA LEU A 98 1.03 -17.38 5.18
C LEU A 98 -0.30 -18.01 4.79
N ARG A 99 -0.40 -18.61 3.61
CA ARG A 99 -1.62 -19.24 3.08
C ARG A 99 -2.31 -20.22 4.07
N PRO A 100 -1.60 -21.05 4.87
CA PRO A 100 -2.26 -21.91 5.86
C PRO A 100 -2.94 -21.17 7.03
N TYR A 101 -2.67 -19.88 7.22
CA TYR A 101 -3.06 -19.10 8.39
C TYR A 101 -4.15 -18.05 8.10
N THR A 102 -4.61 -17.97 6.86
CA THR A 102 -5.69 -17.07 6.41
C THR A 102 -6.59 -17.79 5.41
N LYS A 103 -7.87 -17.40 5.31
CA LYS A 103 -8.76 -17.96 4.28
C LYS A 103 -8.50 -17.39 2.90
N LYS A 104 -8.13 -16.10 2.82
CA LYS A 104 -7.77 -15.41 1.58
C LYS A 104 -6.57 -14.48 1.77
N ILE A 105 -5.83 -14.25 0.69
CA ILE A 105 -4.77 -13.27 0.56
C ILE A 105 -5.16 -12.29 -0.55
N MET A 106 -5.12 -11.00 -0.22
CA MET A 106 -5.19 -9.91 -1.18
C MET A 106 -3.84 -9.19 -1.22
N VAL A 107 -3.33 -8.90 -2.42
CA VAL A 107 -2.09 -8.14 -2.59
C VAL A 107 -2.41 -6.79 -3.23
N ILE A 108 -1.84 -5.72 -2.68
CA ILE A 108 -1.79 -4.40 -3.32
C ILE A 108 -0.44 -4.27 -3.98
N ASP A 109 -0.43 -4.12 -5.30
CA ASP A 109 0.77 -3.97 -6.10
C ASP A 109 0.68 -2.75 -7.03
N ASP A 110 1.84 -2.24 -7.44
CA ASP A 110 1.95 -1.09 -8.33
C ASP A 110 3.11 -1.22 -9.35
N LEU A 111 3.82 -2.36 -9.35
CA LEU A 111 5.03 -2.57 -10.16
C LEU A 111 4.90 -3.69 -11.19
N ALA A 112 4.07 -4.70 -10.91
CA ALA A 112 3.93 -5.91 -11.71
C ALA A 112 5.27 -6.56 -12.06
N ASP A 113 6.24 -6.55 -11.14
CA ASP A 113 7.63 -6.97 -11.40
C ASP A 113 8.02 -8.30 -10.73
N ARG A 114 7.07 -8.93 -10.02
CA ARG A 114 7.30 -10.16 -9.25
C ARG A 114 6.11 -11.11 -9.31
N GLN A 115 6.33 -12.30 -8.79
CA GLN A 115 5.33 -13.36 -8.66
C GLN A 115 4.55 -13.20 -7.36
N PHE A 116 3.26 -13.51 -7.40
CA PHE A 116 2.36 -13.44 -6.26
C PHE A 116 1.60 -14.76 -6.11
N ASP A 117 1.33 -15.15 -4.87
CA ASP A 117 0.42 -16.26 -4.56
C ASP A 117 -0.75 -15.68 -3.76
N CYS A 118 -1.77 -15.18 -4.45
CA CYS A 118 -2.88 -14.48 -3.82
C CYS A 118 -4.21 -14.76 -4.53
N ASP A 119 -5.32 -14.57 -3.82
CA ASP A 119 -6.67 -14.81 -4.32
C ASP A 119 -7.25 -13.55 -4.98
N VAL A 120 -6.78 -12.36 -4.57
CA VAL A 120 -7.15 -11.07 -5.16
C VAL A 120 -5.89 -10.22 -5.32
N LEU A 121 -5.70 -9.61 -6.48
CA LEU A 121 -4.65 -8.62 -6.71
C LEU A 121 -5.25 -7.28 -7.11
N LEU A 122 -4.89 -6.24 -6.37
CA LEU A 122 -5.28 -4.86 -6.61
C LEU A 122 -4.09 -4.07 -7.14
N ASN A 123 -4.22 -3.54 -8.35
CA ASN A 123 -3.34 -2.50 -8.86
C ASN A 123 -4.16 -1.34 -9.43
N GLN A 124 -4.19 -0.25 -8.67
CA GLN A 124 -4.98 0.95 -8.95
C GLN A 124 -4.36 1.90 -9.99
N ASN A 125 -3.15 1.60 -10.50
CA ASN A 125 -2.43 2.54 -11.35
C ASN A 125 -3.10 2.69 -12.72
N LEU A 126 -3.19 3.94 -13.17
CA LEU A 126 -3.74 4.25 -14.49
C LEU A 126 -2.95 3.52 -15.57
N GLY A 127 -3.66 2.78 -16.42
CA GLY A 127 -3.08 2.09 -17.56
C GLY A 127 -2.62 0.67 -17.28
N THR A 128 -2.75 0.18 -16.05
CA THR A 128 -2.52 -1.24 -15.72
C THR A 128 -3.50 -2.14 -16.46
N GLN A 129 -3.01 -3.24 -17.02
CA GLN A 129 -3.77 -4.21 -17.81
C GLN A 129 -3.58 -5.63 -17.30
N ILE A 130 -4.45 -6.54 -17.75
CA ILE A 130 -4.41 -7.96 -17.35
C ILE A 130 -3.08 -8.60 -17.77
N GLU A 131 -2.56 -8.17 -18.92
CA GLU A 131 -1.30 -8.62 -19.51
C GLU A 131 -0.10 -8.34 -18.59
N ASP A 132 -0.14 -7.28 -17.79
CA ASP A 132 0.93 -6.96 -16.84
C ASP A 132 1.11 -8.05 -15.79
N TYR A 133 0.03 -8.77 -15.46
CA TYR A 133 0.00 -9.85 -14.47
C TYR A 133 -0.04 -11.25 -15.08
N LYS A 134 0.08 -11.37 -16.40
CA LYS A 134 0.14 -12.66 -17.06
C LYS A 134 1.30 -13.49 -16.49
N ASP A 135 0.99 -14.73 -16.08
CA ASP A 135 1.93 -15.66 -15.48
C ASP A 135 2.60 -15.13 -14.18
N LYS A 136 2.03 -14.08 -13.55
CA LYS A 136 2.51 -13.48 -12.28
C LYS A 136 1.64 -13.78 -11.06
N VAL A 137 0.47 -14.36 -11.29
CA VAL A 137 -0.55 -14.67 -10.28
C VAL A 137 -1.16 -16.05 -10.57
N PRO A 138 -1.82 -16.71 -9.59
CA PRO A 138 -2.60 -17.91 -9.85
C PRO A 138 -3.69 -17.68 -10.90
N ASN A 139 -4.04 -18.73 -11.65
CA ASN A 139 -5.03 -18.64 -12.74
C ASN A 139 -6.43 -18.22 -12.26
N ASP A 140 -6.75 -18.47 -10.99
CA ASP A 140 -8.01 -18.14 -10.33
C ASP A 140 -7.94 -16.84 -9.51
N CYS A 141 -6.84 -16.09 -9.61
CA CYS A 141 -6.68 -14.79 -8.97
C CYS A 141 -7.62 -13.74 -9.56
N GLU A 142 -8.38 -13.06 -8.71
CA GLU A 142 -9.22 -11.94 -9.13
C GLU A 142 -8.38 -10.67 -9.29
N LEU A 143 -8.39 -10.09 -10.50
CA LEU A 143 -7.63 -8.89 -10.81
C LEU A 143 -8.52 -7.63 -10.74
N LEU A 144 -8.22 -6.76 -9.77
CA LEU A 144 -8.84 -5.45 -9.57
C LEU A 144 -7.88 -4.37 -10.10
N LEU A 145 -8.01 -4.02 -11.38
CA LEU A 145 -7.01 -3.20 -12.09
C LEU A 145 -7.51 -1.80 -12.48
N SER A 146 -6.58 -0.87 -12.56
CA SER A 146 -6.78 0.51 -13.01
C SER A 146 -7.60 1.37 -12.04
N CYS A 147 -7.93 2.59 -12.48
CA CYS A 147 -8.52 3.63 -11.65
C CYS A 147 -9.94 3.32 -11.15
N ASP A 148 -10.60 2.29 -11.68
CA ASP A 148 -11.90 1.82 -11.19
C ASP A 148 -11.81 1.31 -9.75
N TYR A 149 -10.62 0.88 -9.32
CA TYR A 149 -10.35 0.40 -7.95
C TYR A 149 -9.43 1.33 -7.16
N ALA A 150 -9.35 2.61 -7.54
CA ALA A 150 -8.48 3.57 -6.86
C ALA A 150 -8.89 3.78 -5.40
N LEU A 151 -7.95 3.54 -4.47
CA LEU A 151 -8.11 3.76 -3.03
C LEU A 151 -7.99 5.26 -2.69
N LEU A 152 -9.00 6.03 -3.08
CA LEU A 152 -9.08 7.45 -2.80
C LEU A 152 -9.80 7.70 -1.48
N ARG A 153 -9.26 8.61 -0.67
CA ARG A 153 -9.95 9.04 0.55
C ARG A 153 -11.29 9.71 0.21
N PRO A 154 -12.31 9.62 1.08
CA PRO A 154 -13.64 10.18 0.82
C PRO A 154 -13.65 11.68 0.51
N GLU A 155 -12.65 12.46 0.95
CA GLU A 155 -12.62 13.89 0.62
C GLU A 155 -12.51 14.15 -0.89
N PHE A 156 -11.88 13.25 -1.64
CA PHE A 156 -11.76 13.39 -3.10
C PHE A 156 -13.11 13.26 -3.80
N SER A 157 -13.93 12.25 -3.44
CA SER A 157 -15.27 12.08 -3.99
C SER A 157 -16.21 13.20 -3.52
N ASN A 158 -16.19 13.52 -2.22
CA ASN A 158 -17.01 14.58 -1.62
C ASN A 158 -16.76 15.98 -2.23
N LEU A 159 -15.54 16.25 -2.69
CA LEU A 159 -15.17 17.54 -3.31
C LEU A 159 -15.22 17.52 -4.84
N ARG A 160 -15.52 16.37 -5.48
CA ARG A 160 -15.39 16.20 -6.94
C ARG A 160 -16.24 17.17 -7.74
N GLU A 161 -17.52 17.30 -7.42
CA GLU A 161 -18.43 18.19 -8.13
C GLU A 161 -18.00 19.66 -7.99
N LYS A 162 -17.66 20.07 -6.77
CA LYS A 162 -17.15 21.43 -6.48
C LYS A 162 -15.88 21.71 -7.28
N ALA A 163 -14.96 20.75 -7.35
CA ALA A 163 -13.72 20.87 -8.12
C ALA A 163 -14.00 21.01 -9.64
N LEU A 164 -14.96 20.26 -10.19
CA LEU A 164 -15.35 20.36 -11.59
C LEU A 164 -15.97 21.71 -11.95
N ILE A 165 -16.87 22.23 -11.09
CA ILE A 165 -17.47 23.55 -11.26
C ILE A 165 -16.38 24.64 -11.22
N LYS A 166 -15.50 24.59 -10.21
CA LYS A 166 -14.38 25.52 -10.10
C LYS A 166 -13.51 25.48 -11.35
N ARG A 167 -13.17 24.29 -11.87
CA ARG A 167 -12.33 24.12 -13.07
C ARG A 167 -12.97 24.75 -14.31
N LYS A 168 -14.28 24.56 -14.53
CA LYS A 168 -15.01 25.17 -15.65
C LYS A 168 -15.01 26.70 -15.60
N ASN A 169 -15.04 27.27 -14.40
CA ASN A 169 -15.12 28.73 -14.20
C ASN A 169 -13.74 29.41 -14.05
N THR A 170 -12.65 28.65 -14.01
CA THR A 170 -11.30 29.19 -13.83
C THR A 170 -10.78 29.72 -15.17
N LYS A 171 -10.61 31.03 -15.29
CA LYS A 171 -10.05 31.70 -16.48
C LYS A 171 -8.53 31.87 -16.44
N GLU A 172 -7.97 31.94 -15.24
CA GLU A 172 -6.55 32.17 -15.00
C GLU A 172 -6.09 31.35 -13.79
N ILE A 173 -4.85 30.84 -13.83
CA ILE A 173 -4.24 30.10 -12.72
C ILE A 173 -3.57 31.12 -11.80
N LYS A 174 -4.12 31.31 -10.60
CA LYS A 174 -3.59 32.25 -9.59
C LYS A 174 -2.61 31.64 -8.61
N ASN A 175 -2.75 30.34 -8.37
CA ASN A 175 -1.99 29.62 -7.36
C ASN A 175 -1.67 28.23 -7.90
N ILE A 176 -0.45 27.77 -7.64
CA ILE A 176 0.01 26.43 -7.96
C ILE A 176 0.27 25.71 -6.63
N LEU A 177 -0.30 24.51 -6.49
CA LEU A 177 0.05 23.61 -5.40
C LEU A 177 1.18 22.69 -5.88
N ILE A 178 2.29 22.68 -5.15
CA ILE A 178 3.42 21.79 -5.39
C ILE A 178 3.45 20.77 -4.25
N SER A 179 3.50 19.48 -4.61
CA SER A 179 3.60 18.39 -3.63
C SER A 179 4.34 17.22 -4.25
N MET A 180 5.38 16.74 -3.56
CA MET A 180 6.15 15.54 -3.91
C MET A 180 5.61 14.27 -3.21
N GLY A 181 4.36 14.32 -2.72
CA GLY A 181 3.78 13.28 -1.87
C GLY A 181 4.14 13.45 -0.39
N GLY A 182 4.09 12.37 0.38
CA GLY A 182 4.28 12.46 1.83
C GLY A 182 5.72 12.45 2.31
N SER A 183 6.71 12.32 1.42
CA SER A 183 8.12 12.55 1.76
C SER A 183 8.83 13.23 0.59
N ASP A 184 9.62 14.25 0.88
CA ASP A 184 10.45 14.96 -0.10
C ASP A 184 11.93 14.85 0.29
N ILE A 185 12.45 13.62 0.30
CA ILE A 185 13.78 13.30 0.84
C ILE A 185 14.89 14.08 0.11
N THR A 186 14.70 14.31 -1.19
CA THR A 186 15.65 15.05 -2.04
C THR A 186 15.34 16.54 -2.15
N ASN A 187 14.38 17.05 -1.35
CA ASN A 187 13.97 18.45 -1.31
C ASN A 187 13.62 19.05 -2.69
N LYS A 188 12.95 18.26 -3.54
CA LYS A 188 12.59 18.65 -4.92
C LYS A 188 11.56 19.77 -4.94
N THR A 189 10.75 19.90 -3.88
CA THR A 189 9.83 21.03 -3.74
C THR A 189 10.59 22.35 -3.74
N TYR A 190 11.76 22.42 -3.08
CA TYR A 190 12.59 23.63 -3.06
C TYR A 190 13.16 23.94 -4.44
N ASP A 191 13.71 22.95 -5.13
CA ASP A 191 14.26 23.12 -6.49
C ASP A 191 13.20 23.70 -7.44
N ILE A 192 12.00 23.12 -7.44
CA ILE A 192 10.89 23.60 -8.28
C ILE A 192 10.48 25.03 -7.89
N LEU A 193 10.46 25.35 -6.59
CA LEU A 193 10.12 26.70 -6.14
C LEU A 193 11.12 27.75 -6.64
N GLN A 194 12.42 27.41 -6.73
CA GLN A 194 13.42 28.32 -7.30
C GLN A 194 13.21 28.55 -8.80
N ASP A 195 12.75 27.55 -9.54
CA ASP A 195 12.52 27.65 -10.98
C ASP A 195 11.27 28.45 -11.37
N ILE A 196 10.30 28.56 -10.45
CA ILE A 196 9.02 29.27 -10.69
C ILE A 196 8.92 30.64 -10.01
N SER A 197 9.93 31.02 -9.22
CA SER A 197 10.03 32.34 -8.56
C SER A 197 10.70 33.36 -9.47
#